data_AF-A0A2G8JZA2-F1
#
_entry.id   AF-A0A2G8JZA2-F1
#
_cell.length_a   1.000
_cell.length_b   1.000
_cell.length_c   1.000
_cell.angle_alpha   90.00
_cell.angle_beta   90.00
_cell.angle_gamma   90.00
#
_symmetry.space_group_name_H-M   'P 1'
#
loop_
_entity.id
_entity.type
_entity.pdbx_description
1 polymer ?
#
loop_
_entity_poly.entity_id
_entity_poly.type
_entity_poly.pdbx_seq_one_letter_code
_entity_poly.pdbx_strand_id
1 'polypeptide(L)'
;MMNTGMPNSTSWNIKRRRDFSELDPGTQVPGYGGYIEQYKYHVGDTYGNATKNYQRVKVGTGLTTSIDMSGRRRVLTLPKSTGDNKLTEKMVPGYTGYIPRRPFKFGNTYKEDCDVCIDDFMNNTQDRSEEIFDLRKTVAGSGRLRPLTDEKTVIKTLNEYRDTHPLRPILLSDKRFLERPLYLVTKGLIPRQGVTEIGLGTRYHVVCDKLLSLP
;
A
#
# COMPACT_ATOMS: atom_id res chain seq x y z
N MET A 1 -52.37 16.07 38.22
CA MET A 1 -51.19 16.63 38.93
C MET A 1 -49.96 16.33 38.09
N MET A 2 -49.39 17.33 37.44
CA MET A 2 -48.20 17.16 36.58
C MET A 2 -46.96 17.30 37.45
N ASN A 3 -46.16 16.25 37.54
CA ASN A 3 -44.93 16.22 38.33
C ASN A 3 -43.79 16.88 37.53
N THR A 4 -43.45 18.13 37.85
CA THR A 4 -42.48 18.99 37.13
C THR A 4 -41.06 18.96 37.71
N GLY A 5 -40.75 17.99 38.57
CA GLY A 5 -39.48 17.93 39.31
C GLY A 5 -38.51 16.83 38.89
N MET A 6 -38.24 16.62 37.60
CA MET A 6 -37.19 15.66 37.18
C MET A 6 -36.11 16.34 36.32
N PRO A 7 -34.82 16.21 36.66
CA PRO A 7 -33.74 16.76 35.85
C PRO A 7 -33.77 16.09 34.47
N ASN A 8 -33.82 16.94 33.45
CA ASN A 8 -33.78 16.71 32.02
C ASN A 8 -32.42 16.16 31.55
N SER A 9 -31.92 15.12 32.22
CA SER A 9 -30.76 14.35 31.81
C SER A 9 -31.13 13.45 30.63
N THR A 10 -30.50 13.70 29.48
CA THR A 10 -30.72 13.01 28.21
C THR A 10 -30.61 11.47 28.35
N SER A 11 -29.77 10.98 29.26
CA SER A 11 -29.56 9.53 29.49
C SER A 11 -30.73 8.84 30.21
N TRP A 12 -31.38 9.53 31.16
CA TRP A 12 -32.48 8.99 31.96
C TRP A 12 -33.77 8.85 31.14
N ASN A 13 -33.97 9.75 30.17
CA ASN A 13 -35.08 9.69 29.22
C ASN A 13 -34.92 8.54 28.22
N ILE A 14 -33.68 8.25 27.80
CA ILE A 14 -33.37 7.15 26.87
C ILE A 14 -33.64 5.78 27.49
N LYS A 15 -33.30 5.58 28.77
CA LYS A 15 -33.52 4.29 29.45
C LYS A 15 -35.00 3.95 29.54
N ARG A 16 -35.83 4.89 30.01
CA ARG A 16 -37.30 4.70 30.04
C ARG A 16 -37.91 4.45 28.66
N ARG A 17 -37.42 5.12 27.62
CA ARG A 17 -37.90 4.90 26.25
C ARG A 17 -37.50 3.51 25.72
N ARG A 18 -36.33 3.01 26.10
CA ARG A 18 -35.93 1.63 25.79
C ARG A 18 -36.77 0.62 26.54
N ASP A 19 -36.97 0.83 27.83
CA ASP A 19 -37.77 -0.06 28.68
C ASP A 19 -39.24 -0.08 28.22
N PHE A 20 -39.80 1.07 27.85
CA PHE A 20 -41.18 1.18 27.32
C PHE A 20 -41.38 0.48 25.98
N SER A 21 -40.37 0.51 25.10
CA SER A 21 -40.44 -0.07 23.76
C SER A 21 -39.88 -1.49 23.67
N GLU A 22 -39.48 -2.09 24.80
CA GLU A 22 -38.90 -3.44 24.90
C GLU A 22 -37.83 -3.70 23.82
N LEU A 23 -36.96 -2.72 23.62
CA LEU A 23 -36.02 -2.71 22.51
C LEU A 23 -34.86 -3.67 22.75
N ASP A 24 -34.59 -4.51 21.75
CA ASP A 24 -33.42 -5.39 21.72
C ASP A 24 -32.11 -4.62 21.98
N PRO A 25 -31.15 -5.20 22.72
CA PRO A 25 -29.84 -4.60 22.94
C PRO A 25 -29.16 -4.26 21.61
N GLY A 26 -28.77 -3.00 21.43
CA GLY A 26 -28.12 -2.51 20.21
C GLY A 26 -29.04 -1.92 19.15
N THR A 27 -30.35 -1.85 19.40
CA THR A 27 -31.30 -1.07 18.57
C THR A 27 -31.36 0.39 19.01
N GLN A 28 -31.67 1.29 18.08
CA GLN A 28 -31.79 2.71 18.34
C GLN A 28 -33.23 3.02 18.73
N VAL A 29 -33.39 3.94 19.68
CA VAL A 29 -34.72 4.35 20.14
C VAL A 29 -35.41 5.14 19.03
N PRO A 30 -36.70 4.88 18.73
CA PRO A 30 -37.48 5.70 17.80
C PRO A 30 -37.36 7.19 18.14
N GLY A 31 -36.95 8.01 17.17
CA GLY A 31 -36.62 9.43 17.37
C GLY A 31 -35.13 9.71 17.64
N TYR A 32 -34.25 8.73 17.49
CA TYR A 32 -32.81 8.96 17.39
C TYR A 32 -32.50 9.73 16.10
N GLY A 33 -31.95 10.94 16.24
CA GLY A 33 -31.62 11.85 15.13
C GLY A 33 -30.16 11.80 14.67
N GLY A 34 -29.38 10.80 15.10
CA GLY A 34 -27.99 10.63 14.67
C GLY A 34 -27.88 9.89 13.33
N TYR A 35 -26.69 9.91 12.73
CA TYR A 35 -26.41 9.18 11.49
C TYR A 35 -26.33 7.67 11.73
N ILE A 36 -26.90 6.89 10.81
CA ILE A 36 -26.79 5.43 10.75
C ILE A 36 -26.32 5.08 9.35
N GLU A 37 -25.13 4.50 9.28
CA GLU A 37 -24.50 4.19 8.02
C GLU A 37 -25.30 3.14 7.24
N GLN A 38 -25.34 3.25 5.91
CA GLN A 38 -26.05 2.35 5.00
C GLN A 38 -27.58 2.23 5.17
N TYR A 39 -28.18 2.84 6.21
CA TYR A 39 -29.62 2.77 6.51
C TYR A 39 -30.50 3.23 5.33
N LYS A 40 -30.09 4.29 4.63
CA LYS A 40 -30.79 4.87 3.46
C LYS A 40 -30.98 3.88 2.30
N TYR A 41 -30.11 2.89 2.17
CA TYR A 41 -30.05 2.02 0.99
C TYR A 41 -30.84 0.71 1.17
N HIS A 42 -31.50 0.54 2.31
CA HIS A 42 -32.23 -0.66 2.66
C HIS A 42 -33.69 -0.31 2.96
N VAL A 43 -34.61 -1.09 2.40
CA VAL A 43 -36.05 -0.91 2.53
C VAL A 43 -36.67 -2.26 2.86
N GLY A 44 -37.63 -2.30 3.78
CA GLY A 44 -38.36 -3.52 4.15
C GLY A 44 -38.11 -4.02 5.58
N ASP A 45 -37.12 -3.48 6.28
CA ASP A 45 -36.86 -3.77 7.69
C ASP A 45 -37.56 -2.76 8.61
N THR A 46 -37.93 -3.20 9.82
CA THR A 46 -38.37 -2.29 10.88
C THR A 46 -37.21 -1.44 11.40
N TYR A 47 -37.50 -0.24 11.91
CA TYR A 47 -36.47 0.69 12.42
C TYR A 47 -35.53 -0.02 13.42
N GLY A 48 -36.06 -0.80 14.37
CA GLY A 48 -35.24 -1.56 15.32
C GLY A 48 -34.26 -2.51 14.61
N ASN A 49 -34.74 -3.36 13.69
CA ASN A 49 -33.91 -4.35 13.00
C ASN A 49 -32.88 -3.70 12.07
N ALA A 50 -33.27 -2.71 11.28
CA ALA A 50 -32.36 -1.98 10.42
C ALA A 50 -31.25 -1.32 11.24
N THR A 51 -31.61 -0.59 12.28
CA THR A 51 -30.63 0.14 13.09
C THR A 51 -29.66 -0.79 13.83
N LYS A 52 -30.12 -1.95 14.32
CA LYS A 52 -29.29 -3.02 14.91
C LYS A 52 -28.30 -3.64 13.92
N ASN A 53 -28.75 -3.91 12.69
CA ASN A 53 -27.94 -4.59 11.68
C ASN A 53 -26.83 -3.68 11.14
N TYR A 54 -27.15 -2.42 10.83
CA TYR A 54 -26.20 -1.51 10.20
C TYR A 54 -25.29 -0.78 11.19
N GLN A 55 -25.68 -0.67 12.47
CA GLN A 55 -24.78 -0.12 13.50
C GLN A 55 -23.59 -1.05 13.82
N ARG A 56 -23.64 -2.32 13.38
CA ARG A 56 -22.52 -3.27 13.50
C ARG A 56 -21.46 -3.07 12.41
N VAL A 57 -21.76 -2.33 11.33
CA VAL A 57 -20.76 -1.92 10.35
C VAL A 57 -20.00 -0.74 10.96
N LYS A 58 -18.99 -1.09 11.74
CA LYS A 58 -18.09 -0.12 12.34
C LYS A 58 -17.09 0.34 11.27
N VAL A 59 -17.29 1.55 10.74
CA VAL A 59 -16.25 2.27 9.98
C VAL A 59 -15.03 2.38 10.89
N GLY A 60 -13.91 1.81 10.44
CA GLY A 60 -12.63 1.91 11.16
C GLY A 60 -12.42 0.92 12.32
N THR A 61 -13.08 -0.24 12.36
CA THR A 61 -12.66 -1.34 13.28
C THR A 61 -11.94 -2.50 12.60
N GLY A 62 -11.20 -2.25 11.53
CA GLY A 62 -10.27 -3.25 10.99
C GLY A 62 -10.92 -4.54 10.51
N LEU A 63 -12.14 -4.49 9.97
CA LEU A 63 -12.72 -5.66 9.31
C LEU A 63 -12.01 -6.02 7.99
N THR A 64 -11.15 -5.14 7.46
CA THR A 64 -10.39 -5.46 6.22
C THR A 64 -8.91 -5.75 6.47
N THR A 65 -8.42 -5.61 7.70
CA THR A 65 -7.03 -5.96 8.01
C THR A 65 -6.86 -7.47 8.02
N SER A 66 -6.24 -7.96 6.94
CA SER A 66 -5.63 -9.28 6.83
C SER A 66 -6.56 -10.39 7.34
N ILE A 67 -7.75 -10.46 6.76
CA ILE A 67 -8.50 -11.70 6.75
C ILE A 67 -7.67 -12.69 5.93
N ASP A 68 -7.27 -13.81 6.53
CA ASP A 68 -6.69 -14.91 5.76
C ASP A 68 -7.74 -15.49 4.80
N MET A 69 -7.34 -16.36 3.87
CA MET A 69 -8.29 -17.04 2.96
C MET A 69 -9.38 -17.84 3.70
N SER A 70 -9.25 -18.04 5.02
CA SER A 70 -10.20 -18.74 5.90
C SER A 70 -11.17 -17.82 6.66
N GLY A 71 -11.11 -16.50 6.45
CA GLY A 71 -12.00 -15.56 7.14
C GLY A 71 -11.50 -15.13 8.54
N ARG A 72 -10.32 -15.60 8.98
CA ARG A 72 -9.80 -15.31 10.32
C ARG A 72 -8.89 -14.08 10.31
N ARG A 73 -8.93 -13.34 11.41
CA ARG A 73 -8.04 -12.20 11.64
C ARG A 73 -6.61 -12.70 11.81
N ARG A 74 -5.72 -12.38 10.87
CA ARG A 74 -4.30 -12.72 10.93
C ARG A 74 -3.65 -12.04 12.13
N VAL A 75 -2.85 -12.80 12.87
CA VAL A 75 -2.01 -12.27 13.97
C VAL A 75 -0.81 -11.60 13.33
N LEU A 76 -0.62 -10.30 13.60
CA LEU A 76 0.49 -9.51 13.08
C LEU A 76 1.71 -9.65 14.00
N THR A 77 2.88 -9.84 13.40
CA THR A 77 4.16 -9.94 14.11
C THR A 77 4.98 -8.68 13.87
N LEU A 78 4.81 -7.70 14.75
CA LEU A 78 5.49 -6.41 14.62
C LEU A 78 6.82 -6.39 15.37
N PRO A 79 7.83 -5.63 14.87
CA PRO A 79 9.10 -5.48 15.56
C PRO A 79 8.94 -4.72 16.88
N LYS A 80 9.62 -5.18 17.93
CA LYS A 80 9.76 -4.42 19.18
C LYS A 80 10.65 -3.19 18.95
N SER A 81 10.43 -2.15 19.74
CA SER A 81 11.27 -0.95 19.69
C SER A 81 12.65 -1.22 20.30
N THR A 82 13.70 -1.10 19.49
CA THR A 82 15.11 -1.17 19.91
C THR A 82 15.71 0.23 20.11
N GLY A 83 14.89 1.30 20.03
CA GLY A 83 15.34 2.69 20.09
C GLY A 83 15.55 3.31 18.70
N ASP A 84 16.26 2.62 17.81
CA ASP A 84 16.58 3.13 16.46
C ASP A 84 15.60 2.66 15.36
N ASN A 85 14.77 1.67 15.66
CA ASN A 85 13.82 1.09 14.70
C ASN A 85 12.70 2.10 14.40
N LYS A 86 12.60 2.52 13.14
CA LYS A 86 11.55 3.46 12.68
C LYS A 86 10.17 2.82 12.60
N LEU A 87 10.11 1.52 12.29
CA LEU A 87 8.87 0.74 12.12
C LEU A 87 8.76 -0.23 13.29
N THR A 88 7.83 0.02 14.22
CA THR A 88 7.69 -0.76 15.46
C THR A 88 6.22 -0.99 15.79
N GLU A 89 5.94 -1.91 16.72
CA GLU A 89 4.60 -2.20 17.25
C GLU A 89 3.84 -0.98 17.82
N LYS A 90 4.57 0.06 18.24
CA LYS A 90 4.01 1.27 18.87
C LYS A 90 4.19 2.48 17.98
N MET A 91 3.88 2.32 16.70
CA MET A 91 3.96 3.41 15.75
C MET A 91 2.97 4.53 16.13
N VAL A 92 3.47 5.76 16.24
CA VAL A 92 2.65 6.91 16.61
C VAL A 92 1.69 7.24 15.46
N PRO A 93 0.36 7.34 15.73
CA PRO A 93 -0.59 7.84 14.74
C PRO A 93 -0.16 9.22 14.23
N GLY A 94 -0.06 9.39 12.90
CA GLY A 94 0.40 10.64 12.29
C GLY A 94 1.89 10.66 11.89
N TYR A 95 2.58 9.52 11.91
CA TYR A 95 3.88 9.39 11.25
C TYR A 95 3.78 9.84 9.78
N THR A 96 4.58 10.83 9.40
CA THR A 96 4.56 11.41 8.04
C THR A 96 5.60 10.78 7.12
N GLY A 97 6.51 9.96 7.66
CA GLY A 97 7.53 9.28 6.88
C GLY A 97 6.99 8.16 6.00
N TYR A 98 7.92 7.54 5.26
CA TYR A 98 7.61 6.45 4.34
C TYR A 98 7.29 5.15 5.10
N ILE A 99 6.22 4.48 4.67
CA ILE A 99 5.85 3.14 5.13
C ILE A 99 5.75 2.26 3.89
N PRO A 100 6.52 1.15 3.84
CA PRO A 100 6.47 0.22 2.70
C PRO A 100 5.05 -0.25 2.43
N ARG A 101 4.65 -0.37 1.16
CA ARG A 101 3.33 -0.89 0.71
C ARG A 101 2.09 -0.06 1.12
N ARG A 102 2.20 0.91 2.04
CA ARG A 102 1.08 1.77 2.48
C ARG A 102 0.33 2.48 1.33
N PRO A 103 0.99 2.99 0.26
CA PRO A 103 0.27 3.64 -0.85
C PRO A 103 -0.72 2.74 -1.59
N PHE A 104 -0.70 1.43 -1.34
CA PHE A 104 -1.59 0.45 -1.97
C PHE A 104 -2.62 -0.14 -1.00
N LYS A 105 -2.69 0.34 0.25
CA LYS A 105 -3.66 -0.09 1.27
C LYS A 105 -4.60 1.07 1.60
N PHE A 106 -5.90 0.78 1.65
CA PHE A 106 -6.95 1.75 1.90
C PHE A 106 -8.12 1.10 2.66
N GLY A 107 -8.94 1.93 3.31
CA GLY A 107 -10.20 1.50 3.91
C GLY A 107 -10.12 1.12 5.39
N ASN A 108 -8.93 1.14 6.02
CA ASN A 108 -8.78 0.98 7.47
C ASN A 108 -8.30 2.27 8.13
N THR A 109 -8.17 2.22 9.46
CA THR A 109 -7.48 3.29 10.19
C THR A 109 -6.00 3.33 9.81
N TYR A 110 -5.40 4.51 9.90
CA TYR A 110 -3.99 4.70 9.59
C TYR A 110 -3.10 3.67 10.32
N LYS A 111 -3.33 3.47 11.62
CA LYS A 111 -2.56 2.53 12.44
C LYS A 111 -2.66 1.11 11.91
N GLU A 112 -3.87 0.65 11.63
CA GLU A 112 -4.15 -0.69 11.11
C GLU A 112 -3.46 -0.95 9.77
N ASP A 113 -3.56 -0.01 8.83
CA ASP A 113 -2.88 -0.13 7.54
C ASP A 113 -1.36 -0.16 7.71
N CYS A 114 -0.81 0.63 8.64
CA CYS A 114 0.61 0.64 8.95
C CYS A 114 1.08 -0.69 9.52
N ASP A 115 0.37 -1.24 10.52
CA ASP A 115 0.71 -2.50 11.16
C ASP A 115 0.73 -3.65 10.12
N VAL A 116 -0.31 -3.74 9.28
CA VAL A 116 -0.36 -4.73 8.19
C VAL A 116 0.79 -4.53 7.21
N CYS A 117 1.07 -3.30 6.80
CA CYS A 117 2.14 -2.99 5.86
C CYS A 117 3.53 -3.35 6.38
N ILE A 118 3.79 -3.10 7.66
CA ILE A 118 5.06 -3.42 8.30
C ILE A 118 5.25 -4.93 8.36
N ASP A 119 4.24 -5.67 8.82
CA ASP A 119 4.27 -7.13 8.88
C ASP A 119 4.46 -7.75 7.48
N ASP A 120 3.67 -7.31 6.50
CA ASP A 120 3.77 -7.70 5.09
C ASP A 120 5.16 -7.41 4.49
N PHE A 121 5.82 -6.33 4.92
CA PHE A 121 7.16 -5.99 4.46
C PHE A 121 8.23 -6.89 5.07
N MET A 122 8.15 -7.16 6.37
CA MET A 122 9.11 -8.01 7.08
C MET A 122 9.07 -9.44 6.55
N ASN A 123 7.87 -10.02 6.42
CA ASN A 123 7.68 -11.37 5.88
C ASN A 123 8.22 -11.48 4.45
N ASN A 124 7.82 -10.58 3.56
CA ASN A 124 8.32 -10.59 2.17
C ASN A 124 9.85 -10.45 2.08
N THR A 125 10.45 -9.66 2.97
CA THR A 125 11.91 -9.46 2.98
C THR A 125 12.62 -10.73 3.44
N GLN A 126 12.08 -11.40 4.46
CA GLN A 126 12.58 -12.68 4.94
C GLN A 126 12.44 -13.77 3.87
N ASP A 127 11.25 -13.97 3.33
CA ASP A 127 10.98 -14.98 2.29
C ASP A 127 11.92 -14.80 1.10
N ARG A 128 12.07 -13.57 0.61
CA ARG A 128 12.99 -13.25 -0.48
C ARG A 128 14.44 -13.56 -0.12
N SER A 129 14.84 -13.35 1.13
CA SER A 129 16.20 -13.64 1.59
C SER A 129 16.48 -15.15 1.60
N GLU A 130 15.49 -15.94 2.02
CA GLU A 130 15.56 -17.41 2.05
C GLU A 130 15.60 -17.98 0.62
N GLU A 131 14.74 -17.48 -0.28
CA GLU A 131 14.75 -17.84 -1.70
C GLU A 131 16.12 -17.54 -2.35
N ILE A 132 16.70 -16.37 -2.08
CA ILE A 132 18.02 -15.99 -2.60
C ILE A 132 19.11 -16.90 -2.03
N PHE A 133 19.02 -17.25 -0.75
CA PHE A 133 19.96 -18.15 -0.11
C PHE A 133 19.92 -19.54 -0.73
N ASP A 134 18.73 -20.11 -0.93
CA ASP A 134 18.54 -21.40 -1.58
C ASP A 134 19.01 -21.39 -3.03
N LEU A 135 18.71 -20.31 -3.77
CA LEU A 135 19.21 -20.13 -5.13
C LEU A 135 20.75 -20.09 -5.15
N ARG A 136 21.39 -19.39 -4.22
CA ARG A 136 22.85 -19.36 -4.13
C ARG A 136 23.43 -20.74 -3.81
N LYS A 137 22.79 -21.47 -2.90
CA LYS A 137 23.21 -22.83 -2.52
C LYS A 137 23.11 -23.79 -3.70
N THR A 138 22.01 -23.75 -4.45
CA THR A 138 21.81 -24.58 -5.65
C THR A 138 22.80 -24.23 -6.76
N VAL A 139 23.03 -22.94 -7.04
CA VAL A 139 24.02 -22.49 -8.03
C VAL A 139 25.43 -22.90 -7.63
N ALA A 140 25.80 -22.77 -6.35
CA ALA A 140 27.10 -23.20 -5.85
C ALA A 140 27.31 -24.72 -5.93
N GLY A 141 26.23 -25.51 -5.78
CA GLY A 141 26.26 -26.97 -5.96
C GLY A 141 26.31 -27.41 -7.42
N SER A 142 25.90 -26.55 -8.36
CA SER A 142 25.97 -26.84 -9.79
C SER A 142 27.41 -26.74 -10.30
N GLY A 143 27.86 -27.74 -11.06
CA GLY A 143 29.17 -27.72 -11.69
C GLY A 143 29.29 -26.59 -12.71
N ARG A 144 30.50 -26.02 -12.86
CA ARG A 144 30.76 -24.98 -13.85
C ARG A 144 30.40 -25.50 -15.26
N LEU A 145 29.41 -24.87 -15.88
CA LEU A 145 28.98 -25.21 -17.23
C LEU A 145 30.11 -24.96 -18.23
N ARG A 146 30.24 -25.85 -19.21
CA ARG A 146 31.16 -25.66 -20.34
C ARG A 146 30.42 -24.89 -21.45
N PRO A 147 31.03 -23.84 -22.02
CA PRO A 147 30.43 -23.17 -23.16
C PRO A 147 30.32 -24.15 -24.35
N LEU A 148 29.17 -24.16 -25.02
CA LEU A 148 28.96 -24.99 -26.21
C LEU A 148 29.77 -24.50 -27.41
N THR A 149 29.98 -23.18 -27.50
CA THR A 149 30.63 -22.51 -28.62
C THR A 149 31.67 -21.51 -28.11
N ASP A 150 32.69 -21.22 -28.92
CA ASP A 150 33.71 -20.23 -28.62
C ASP A 150 33.12 -18.80 -28.57
N GLU A 151 33.60 -18.00 -27.63
CA GLU A 151 33.10 -16.65 -27.36
C GLU A 151 33.13 -15.76 -28.60
N LYS A 152 34.22 -15.86 -29.39
CA LYS A 152 34.42 -15.05 -30.60
C LYS A 152 33.35 -15.30 -31.66
N THR A 153 32.93 -16.56 -31.80
CA THR A 153 31.89 -16.92 -32.77
C THR A 153 30.53 -16.38 -32.34
N VAL A 154 30.20 -16.46 -31.05
CA VAL A 154 28.97 -15.89 -30.49
C VAL A 154 28.94 -14.38 -30.71
N ILE A 155 30.02 -13.66 -30.38
CA ILE A 155 30.13 -12.22 -30.61
C ILE A 155 29.95 -11.87 -32.09
N LYS A 156 30.62 -12.62 -33.00
CA LYS A 156 30.50 -12.40 -34.44
C LYS A 156 29.04 -12.57 -34.91
N THR A 157 28.38 -13.66 -34.52
CA THR A 157 26.98 -13.93 -34.88
C THR A 157 26.01 -12.87 -34.30
N LEU A 158 26.26 -12.37 -33.08
CA LEU A 158 25.48 -11.30 -32.47
C LEU A 158 25.63 -9.98 -33.21
N ASN A 159 26.84 -9.65 -33.67
CA ASN A 159 27.10 -8.46 -34.47
C ASN A 159 26.46 -8.59 -35.86
N GLU A 160 26.60 -9.74 -36.52
CA GLU A 160 25.93 -10.01 -37.81
C GLU A 160 24.40 -9.92 -37.68
N TYR A 161 23.83 -10.42 -36.58
CA TYR A 161 22.39 -10.30 -36.33
C TYR A 161 21.96 -8.84 -36.10
N ARG A 162 22.77 -8.05 -35.38
CA ARG A 162 22.53 -6.61 -35.17
C ARG A 162 22.52 -5.84 -36.48
N ASP A 163 23.48 -6.11 -37.34
CA ASP A 163 23.65 -5.40 -38.61
C ASP A 163 22.54 -5.75 -39.61
N THR A 164 22.09 -7.01 -39.59
CA THR A 164 21.00 -7.48 -40.48
C THR A 164 19.60 -7.13 -39.96
N HIS A 165 19.42 -6.93 -38.65
CA HIS A 165 18.12 -6.65 -38.02
C HIS A 165 18.15 -5.39 -37.12
N PRO A 166 18.40 -4.19 -37.70
CA PRO A 166 18.65 -2.96 -36.93
C PRO A 166 17.45 -2.46 -36.11
N LEU A 167 16.23 -2.93 -36.40
CA LEU A 167 15.01 -2.52 -35.71
C LEU A 167 14.48 -3.55 -34.71
N ARG A 168 15.10 -4.74 -34.60
CA ARG A 168 14.67 -5.78 -33.67
C ARG A 168 15.55 -5.77 -32.42
N PRO A 169 14.97 -5.62 -31.21
CA PRO A 169 15.75 -5.68 -29.97
C PRO A 169 16.28 -7.11 -29.79
N ILE A 170 17.60 -7.26 -29.85
CA ILE A 170 18.29 -8.57 -29.93
C ILE A 170 18.20 -9.32 -28.61
N LEU A 171 18.22 -8.60 -27.50
CA LEU A 171 17.93 -9.07 -26.14
C LEU A 171 17.40 -7.87 -25.37
N LEU A 172 16.48 -8.14 -24.42
CA LEU A 172 15.87 -7.21 -23.46
C LEU A 172 16.59 -5.85 -23.41
N SER A 173 15.99 -4.84 -24.03
CA SER A 173 16.44 -3.45 -24.16
C SER A 173 17.81 -3.19 -23.53
N ASP A 174 18.87 -3.23 -24.35
CA ASP A 174 20.22 -2.87 -23.93
C ASP A 174 20.17 -1.42 -23.40
N LYS A 175 20.11 -1.24 -22.07
CA LYS A 175 20.10 0.07 -21.40
C LYS A 175 21.48 0.72 -21.45
N ARG A 176 22.31 0.39 -22.43
CA ARG A 176 23.47 1.21 -22.76
C ARG A 176 22.91 2.55 -23.20
N PHE A 177 23.13 3.57 -22.37
CA PHE A 177 22.89 4.96 -22.73
C PHE A 177 23.43 5.14 -24.15
N LEU A 178 22.54 5.49 -25.09
CA LEU A 178 22.95 5.93 -26.41
C LEU A 178 23.95 7.06 -26.19
N GLU A 179 25.24 6.80 -26.41
CA GLU A 179 26.19 7.87 -26.61
C GLU A 179 25.66 8.68 -27.81
N ARG A 180 25.32 9.94 -27.49
CA ARG A 180 24.84 11.02 -28.33
C ARG A 180 24.54 10.65 -29.79
N PRO A 181 23.26 10.58 -30.19
CA PRO A 181 22.95 10.81 -31.58
C PRO A 181 23.38 12.25 -31.94
N LEU A 182 24.28 12.40 -32.90
CA LEU A 182 24.44 13.63 -33.67
C LEU A 182 23.06 13.98 -34.23
N TYR A 183 22.43 15.06 -33.75
CA TYR A 183 21.36 15.67 -34.52
C TYR A 183 21.32 17.20 -34.41
N LEU A 184 21.56 17.80 -35.57
CA LEU A 184 20.81 18.95 -36.06
C LEU A 184 19.31 18.80 -35.71
N VAL A 185 18.82 19.79 -34.96
CA VAL A 185 17.47 20.37 -35.01
C VAL A 185 16.25 19.44 -34.77
N THR A 186 15.76 19.56 -33.54
CA THR A 186 14.35 19.38 -33.08
C THR A 186 13.74 17.97 -33.10
N LYS A 187 13.67 17.36 -31.91
CA LYS A 187 12.41 16.95 -31.24
C LYS A 187 12.71 16.35 -29.86
N GLY A 188 12.52 17.16 -28.81
CA GLY A 188 11.86 16.78 -27.55
C GLY A 188 12.29 15.53 -26.77
N LEU A 189 13.54 15.05 -26.83
CA LEU A 189 13.99 13.98 -25.95
C LEU A 189 14.53 14.57 -24.63
N ILE A 190 13.73 14.49 -23.56
CA ILE A 190 14.19 14.79 -22.20
C ILE A 190 14.63 13.47 -21.56
N PRO A 191 15.93 13.25 -21.31
CA PRO A 191 16.40 12.01 -20.70
C PRO A 191 15.85 11.89 -19.28
N ARG A 192 15.15 10.79 -18.98
CA ARG A 192 14.89 10.37 -17.61
C ARG A 192 16.19 9.78 -17.03
N GLN A 193 17.07 10.64 -16.56
CA GLN A 193 18.22 10.21 -15.77
C GLN A 193 17.76 9.94 -14.34
N GLY A 194 18.25 8.85 -13.74
CA GLY A 194 18.00 8.55 -12.32
C GLY A 194 18.31 9.78 -11.48
N VAL A 195 17.38 10.12 -10.58
CA VAL A 195 17.40 11.34 -9.75
C VAL A 195 18.77 11.47 -9.08
N THR A 196 19.63 12.34 -9.61
CA THR A 196 20.76 12.86 -8.85
C THR A 196 20.20 13.84 -7.82
N GLU A 197 20.93 14.06 -6.71
CA GLU A 197 20.47 14.88 -5.57
C GLU A 197 19.98 16.30 -5.96
N ILE A 198 20.40 16.78 -7.13
CA ILE A 198 19.99 18.06 -7.75
C ILE A 198 18.46 18.10 -8.02
N GLY A 199 17.83 16.95 -8.26
CA GLY A 199 16.41 16.80 -8.60
C GLY A 199 15.45 16.68 -7.40
N LEU A 200 15.95 16.70 -6.17
CA LEU A 200 15.08 16.65 -4.99
C LEU A 200 14.61 18.07 -4.62
N GLY A 201 13.34 18.37 -4.92
CA GLY A 201 12.63 19.53 -4.37
C GLY A 201 12.67 20.83 -5.19
N THR A 202 13.24 20.84 -6.38
CA THR A 202 13.28 22.02 -7.26
C THR A 202 12.29 21.91 -8.43
N ARG A 203 11.77 23.05 -8.90
CA ARG A 203 10.84 23.10 -10.03
C ARG A 203 11.55 22.71 -11.32
N TYR A 204 10.84 21.97 -12.17
CA TYR A 204 11.37 21.33 -13.38
C TYR A 204 12.20 22.25 -14.29
N HIS A 205 11.73 23.49 -14.54
CA HIS A 205 12.44 24.44 -15.41
C HIS A 205 13.81 24.87 -14.86
N VAL A 206 13.95 24.99 -13.54
CA VAL A 206 15.21 25.38 -12.88
C VAL A 206 16.27 24.28 -13.01
N VAL A 207 15.84 23.02 -13.01
CA VAL A 207 16.73 21.88 -13.22
C VAL A 207 17.22 21.84 -14.66
N CYS A 208 16.33 22.12 -15.63
CA CYS A 208 16.70 22.18 -17.05
C CYS A 208 17.75 23.27 -17.34
N ASP A 209 17.58 24.48 -16.80
CA ASP A 209 18.54 25.57 -17.02
C ASP A 209 19.92 25.25 -16.43
N LYS A 210 19.96 24.66 -15.23
CA LYS A 210 21.23 24.26 -14.60
C LYS A 210 21.93 23.13 -15.37
N LEU A 211 21.17 22.17 -15.90
CA LEU A 211 21.71 21.08 -16.71
C LEU A 211 22.32 21.57 -18.04
N LEU A 212 21.77 22.64 -18.62
CA LEU A 212 22.31 23.26 -19.84
C LEU A 212 23.58 24.09 -19.58
N SER A 213 23.85 24.44 -18.31
CA SER A 213 25.02 25.23 -17.90
C SER A 213 26.24 24.40 -17.46
N LEU A 214 26.15 23.07 -17.47
CA LEU A 214 27.29 22.19 -17.18
C LEU A 214 28.14 22.00 -18.44
N PRO A 215 29.47 22.24 -18.38
CA PRO A 215 30.37 22.11 -19.53
C PRO A 215 30.51 20.66 -20.03
#